data_AF-A0A356K5M6-F1
#
_entry.id   AF-A0A356K5M6-F1
#
_cell.length_a   1.000
_cell.length_b   1.000
_cell.length_c   1.000
_cell.angle_alpha   90.00
_cell.angle_beta   90.00
_cell.angle_gamma   90.00
#
_symmetry.space_group_name_H-M   'P 1'
#
loop_
_entity.id
_entity.type
_entity.pdbx_description
1 polymer ?
#
loop_
_entity_poly.entity_id
_entity_poly.type
_entity_poly.pdbx_seq_one_letter_code
_entity_poly.pdbx_strand_id
1 'polypeptide(L)'
;MRKETKNIVDNYYMKEEKMLFLKFAEIIDNNIKDIEKHKIIWEYDQKLGGLGGYAAPLNVIINPFKTYGDYRNVFRSLQYSRNGMFLHARPRFIIIDAALSLETLVKLLLSKNIFLKYSANKKELGKNVEELHNRKIIDEDFYKRLNIWKKILNYAKHDTDPECDYTFDYEDAVIFYFETRVLGNKILKILNHYTSGKFYKIKID
;
A
#
# COMPACT_ATOMS: atom_id res chain seq x y z
N MET A 1 6.81 -0.88 16.82
CA MET A 1 7.17 -1.04 15.41
C MET A 1 8.04 -2.28 15.21
N ARG A 2 7.74 -3.09 14.18
CA ARG A 2 8.50 -4.32 13.86
C ARG A 2 9.87 -4.03 13.24
N LYS A 3 10.78 -5.01 13.31
CA LYS A 3 12.14 -4.94 12.74
C LYS A 3 12.13 -4.70 11.22
N GLU A 4 11.24 -5.37 10.50
CA GLU A 4 11.11 -5.23 9.05
C GLU A 4 10.59 -3.85 8.65
N THR A 5 9.62 -3.32 9.39
CA THR A 5 9.13 -1.95 9.21
C THR A 5 10.25 -0.96 9.48
N LYS A 6 11.00 -1.14 10.57
CA LYS A 6 12.16 -0.30 10.88
C LYS A 6 13.21 -0.33 9.76
N ASN A 7 13.46 -1.48 9.16
CA ASN A 7 14.36 -1.62 8.00
C ASN A 7 13.89 -0.76 6.81
N ILE A 8 12.58 -0.74 6.53
CA ILE A 8 12.03 0.15 5.49
C ILE A 8 12.32 1.61 5.82
N VAL A 9 11.98 2.03 7.04
CA VAL A 9 12.15 3.40 7.50
C VAL A 9 13.61 3.84 7.43
N ASP A 10 14.53 3.01 7.91
CA ASP A 10 15.93 3.38 8.04
C ASP A 10 16.67 3.47 6.71
N ASN A 11 16.24 2.71 5.70
CA ASN A 11 16.90 2.67 4.40
C ASN A 11 16.26 3.54 3.33
N TYR A 12 14.95 3.84 3.42
CA TYR A 12 14.22 4.47 2.31
C TYR A 12 13.51 5.77 2.65
N TYR A 13 13.51 6.21 3.91
CA TYR A 13 12.81 7.42 4.34
C TYR A 13 13.73 8.37 5.08
N MET A 14 13.57 9.66 4.76
CA MET A 14 14.30 10.75 5.40
C MET A 14 13.75 11.03 6.79
N LYS A 15 14.56 11.64 7.67
CA LYS A 15 14.20 11.92 9.07
C LYS A 15 12.86 12.65 9.19
N GLU A 16 12.60 13.60 8.29
CA GLU A 16 11.38 14.38 8.22
C GLU A 16 10.15 13.50 7.96
N GLU A 17 10.27 12.52 7.04
CA GLU A 17 9.21 11.56 6.74
C GLU A 17 8.97 10.62 7.93
N LYS A 18 10.03 10.20 8.64
CA LYS A 18 9.89 9.39 9.88
C LYS A 18 9.04 10.12 10.91
N MET A 19 9.33 11.40 11.15
CA MET A 19 8.56 12.23 12.09
C MET A 19 7.11 12.41 11.65
N LEU A 20 6.87 12.56 10.34
CA LEU A 20 5.51 12.61 9.80
C LEU A 20 4.76 11.29 10.03
N PHE A 21 5.39 10.14 9.82
CA PHE A 21 4.76 8.84 10.03
C PHE A 21 4.37 8.59 11.48
N LEU A 22 5.22 9.00 12.44
CA LEU A 22 4.87 8.97 13.87
C LEU A 22 3.63 9.82 14.15
N LYS A 23 3.61 11.06 13.62
CA LYS A 23 2.45 11.95 13.75
C LYS A 23 1.18 11.37 13.12
N PHE A 24 1.30 10.72 11.96
CA PHE A 24 0.15 10.10 11.30
C PHE A 24 -0.39 8.91 12.10
N ALA A 25 0.49 8.10 12.69
CA ALA A 25 0.12 7.01 13.57
C ALA A 25 -0.65 7.54 14.80
N GLU A 26 -0.14 8.61 15.43
CA GLU A 26 -0.81 9.27 16.56
C GLU A 26 -2.20 9.81 16.18
N ILE A 27 -2.34 10.41 14.99
CA ILE A 27 -3.65 10.89 14.49
C ILE A 27 -4.62 9.73 14.31
N ILE A 28 -4.19 8.63 13.69
CA ILE A 28 -5.04 7.45 13.48
C ILE A 28 -5.47 6.83 14.81
N ASP A 29 -4.57 6.81 15.79
CA ASP A 29 -4.81 6.22 17.09
C ASP A 29 -5.78 7.09 17.92
N ASN A 30 -5.61 8.41 17.91
CA ASN A 30 -6.28 9.32 18.87
C ASN A 30 -7.37 10.21 18.26
N ASN A 31 -7.45 10.37 16.94
CA ASN A 31 -8.36 11.31 16.27
C ASN A 31 -9.32 10.61 15.30
N ILE A 32 -9.93 9.53 15.78
CA ILE A 32 -10.88 8.71 15.03
C ILE A 32 -12.01 9.58 14.46
N LYS A 33 -12.28 9.41 13.16
CA LYS A 33 -13.30 10.17 12.40
C LYS A 33 -13.09 11.69 12.34
N ASP A 34 -11.91 12.21 12.68
CA ASP A 34 -11.60 13.63 12.56
C ASP A 34 -11.00 13.95 11.18
N ILE A 35 -11.85 14.48 10.29
CA ILE A 35 -11.47 14.79 8.91
C ILE A 35 -10.33 15.83 8.86
N GLU A 36 -10.36 16.84 9.71
CA GLU A 36 -9.37 17.92 9.69
C GLU A 36 -8.01 17.44 10.19
N LYS A 37 -7.97 16.61 11.23
CA LYS A 37 -6.72 15.99 11.70
C LYS A 37 -6.16 15.02 10.67
N HIS A 38 -7.00 14.21 10.03
CA HIS A 38 -6.56 13.24 9.02
C HIS A 38 -6.12 13.89 7.70
N LYS A 39 -6.48 15.16 7.45
CA LYS A 39 -6.16 15.88 6.21
C LYS A 39 -4.66 15.83 5.87
N ILE A 40 -3.79 15.99 6.86
CA ILE A 40 -2.33 15.98 6.66
C ILE A 40 -1.81 14.64 6.12
N ILE A 41 -2.44 13.52 6.49
CA ILE A 41 -2.11 12.17 6.00
C ILE A 41 -2.39 12.11 4.49
N TRP A 42 -3.55 12.64 4.08
CA TRP A 42 -4.00 12.61 2.69
C TRP A 42 -3.27 13.64 1.81
N GLU A 43 -2.86 14.77 2.36
CA GLU A 43 -1.96 15.71 1.69
C GLU A 43 -0.60 15.08 1.40
N TYR A 44 -0.08 14.28 2.34
CA TYR A 44 1.15 13.52 2.09
C TYR A 44 0.94 12.40 1.05
N ASP A 45 -0.13 11.61 1.14
CA ASP A 45 -0.46 10.59 0.13
C ASP A 45 -0.62 11.19 -1.28
N GLN A 46 -1.23 12.38 -1.38
CA GLN A 46 -1.35 13.12 -2.64
C GLN A 46 0.03 13.45 -3.23
N LYS A 47 0.99 13.90 -2.42
CA LYS A 47 2.35 14.27 -2.86
C LYS A 47 3.12 13.11 -3.48
N LEU A 48 2.80 11.86 -3.14
CA LEU A 48 3.40 10.68 -3.77
C LEU A 48 2.98 10.52 -5.24
N GLY A 49 1.93 11.22 -5.68
CA GLY A 49 1.33 11.11 -7.01
C GLY A 49 0.57 9.80 -7.21
N GLY A 50 -0.04 9.62 -8.39
CA GLY A 50 -0.90 8.45 -8.61
C GLY A 50 -2.25 8.57 -7.91
N LEU A 51 -3.15 7.61 -8.17
CA LEU A 51 -4.37 7.47 -7.38
C LEU A 51 -4.03 6.75 -6.07
N GLY A 52 -4.15 7.46 -4.96
CA GLY A 52 -3.99 6.95 -3.60
C GLY A 52 -5.33 6.85 -2.85
N GLY A 53 -5.26 6.58 -1.55
CA GLY A 53 -6.43 6.63 -0.67
C GLY A 53 -7.01 8.04 -0.62
N TYR A 54 -6.17 9.08 -0.69
CA TYR A 54 -6.59 10.49 -0.70
C TYR A 54 -7.65 10.82 -1.77
N ALA A 55 -7.63 10.12 -2.91
CA ALA A 55 -8.53 10.35 -4.03
C ALA A 55 -9.82 9.52 -3.96
N ALA A 56 -9.92 8.60 -3.01
CA ALA A 56 -11.08 7.74 -2.81
C ALA A 56 -12.03 8.34 -1.76
N PRO A 57 -13.36 8.22 -1.92
CA PRO A 57 -14.30 8.66 -0.90
C PRO A 57 -14.18 7.77 0.35
N LEU A 58 -14.45 8.35 1.53
CA LEU A 58 -14.37 7.62 2.81
C LEU A 58 -15.40 6.49 2.88
N ASN A 59 -16.58 6.70 2.30
CA ASN A 59 -17.63 5.69 2.24
C ASN A 59 -17.29 4.58 1.24
N VAL A 60 -16.93 3.40 1.75
CA VAL A 60 -16.55 2.21 0.96
C VAL A 60 -17.69 1.59 0.14
N ILE A 61 -18.95 1.90 0.47
CA ILE A 61 -20.12 1.49 -0.32
C ILE A 61 -20.06 2.15 -1.70
N ILE A 62 -19.57 3.39 -1.76
CA ILE A 62 -19.35 4.11 -3.00
C ILE A 62 -18.05 3.58 -3.63
N ASN A 63 -18.17 2.88 -4.75
CA ASN A 63 -17.03 2.45 -5.53
C ASN A 63 -16.78 3.40 -6.71
N PRO A 64 -15.84 4.36 -6.62
CA PRO A 64 -15.53 5.26 -7.72
C PRO A 64 -14.73 4.56 -8.83
N PHE A 65 -14.23 3.34 -8.59
CA PHE A 65 -13.27 2.68 -9.47
C PHE A 65 -13.91 1.63 -10.42
N LYS A 66 -15.24 1.65 -10.58
CA LYS A 66 -15.95 0.68 -11.44
C LYS A 66 -15.44 0.68 -12.88
N THR A 67 -15.01 1.83 -13.39
CA THR A 67 -14.54 2.02 -14.77
C THR A 67 -13.07 1.69 -15.00
N TYR A 68 -12.33 1.28 -13.96
CA TYR A 68 -10.88 1.04 -14.04
C TYR A 68 -10.50 -0.39 -14.46
N GLY A 69 -11.48 -1.22 -14.86
CA GLY A 69 -11.25 -2.59 -15.31
C GLY A 69 -10.42 -3.40 -14.33
N ASP A 70 -9.36 -4.04 -14.82
CA ASP A 70 -8.43 -4.85 -14.03
C ASP A 70 -7.74 -4.07 -12.89
N TYR A 71 -7.66 -2.74 -12.99
CA TYR A 71 -7.07 -1.86 -11.96
C TYR A 71 -8.08 -1.48 -10.86
N ARG A 72 -9.35 -1.85 -10.96
CA ARG A 72 -10.37 -1.59 -9.92
C ARG A 72 -9.88 -2.01 -8.53
N ASN A 73 -9.31 -3.21 -8.43
CA ASN A 73 -8.86 -3.77 -7.16
C ASN A 73 -7.59 -3.08 -6.63
N VAL A 74 -6.79 -2.47 -7.51
CA VAL A 74 -5.61 -1.66 -7.13
C VAL A 74 -6.02 -0.43 -6.34
N PHE A 75 -7.05 0.28 -6.80
CA PHE A 75 -7.46 1.53 -6.16
C PHE A 75 -8.49 1.32 -5.06
N ARG A 76 -9.35 0.30 -5.19
CA ARG A 76 -10.36 -0.03 -4.18
C ARG A 76 -9.75 -0.53 -2.87
N SER A 77 -8.65 -1.28 -2.93
CA SER A 77 -7.89 -1.69 -1.75
C SER A 77 -7.38 -0.49 -0.94
N LEU A 78 -6.85 0.54 -1.63
CA LEU A 78 -6.41 1.78 -0.98
C LEU A 78 -7.55 2.58 -0.34
N GLN A 79 -8.77 2.48 -0.88
CA GLN A 79 -9.98 3.04 -0.26
C GLN A 79 -10.29 2.33 1.07
N TYR A 80 -10.19 1.00 1.12
CA TYR A 80 -10.41 0.25 2.35
C TYR A 80 -9.36 0.60 3.41
N SER A 81 -8.08 0.68 3.06
CA SER A 81 -7.04 1.14 3.99
C SER A 81 -7.33 2.54 4.52
N ARG A 82 -7.75 3.47 3.65
CA ARG A 82 -8.13 4.82 4.08
C ARG A 82 -9.30 4.81 5.06
N ASN A 83 -10.34 4.04 4.75
CA ASN A 83 -11.50 3.91 5.63
C ASN A 83 -11.11 3.27 6.97
N GLY A 84 -10.26 2.24 6.94
CA GLY A 84 -9.71 1.60 8.13
C GLY A 84 -8.91 2.55 9.00
N MET A 85 -8.04 3.38 8.41
CA MET A 85 -7.31 4.44 9.14
C MET A 85 -8.28 5.46 9.77
N PHE A 86 -9.35 5.84 9.07
CA PHE A 86 -10.31 6.82 9.59
C PHE A 86 -11.25 6.28 10.68
N LEU A 87 -11.59 4.99 10.60
CA LEU A 87 -12.48 4.30 11.54
C LEU A 87 -11.75 3.52 12.64
N HIS A 88 -10.43 3.66 12.74
CA HIS A 88 -9.61 2.99 13.74
C HIS A 88 -9.68 1.45 13.65
N ALA A 89 -9.57 0.93 12.43
CA ALA A 89 -9.40 -0.50 12.23
C ALA A 89 -8.03 -0.95 12.76
N ARG A 90 -7.96 -2.19 13.26
CA ARG A 90 -6.69 -2.78 13.74
C ARG A 90 -5.58 -2.61 12.68
N PRO A 91 -4.35 -2.22 13.06
CA PRO A 91 -3.25 -1.96 12.12
C PRO A 91 -3.03 -3.07 11.08
N ARG A 92 -3.14 -4.33 11.49
CA ARG A 92 -3.07 -5.52 10.64
C ARG A 92 -4.03 -5.46 9.44
N PHE A 93 -5.25 -4.99 9.62
CA PHE A 93 -6.23 -4.92 8.53
C PHE A 93 -5.88 -3.83 7.53
N ILE A 94 -5.39 -2.68 7.99
CA ILE A 94 -4.89 -1.61 7.12
C ILE A 94 -3.74 -2.12 6.24
N ILE A 95 -2.83 -2.91 6.83
CA ILE A 95 -1.71 -3.56 6.11
C ILE A 95 -2.23 -4.53 5.04
N ILE A 96 -3.13 -5.45 5.41
CA ILE A 96 -3.70 -6.44 4.48
C ILE A 96 -4.42 -5.74 3.32
N ASP A 97 -5.28 -4.75 3.63
CA ASP A 97 -6.01 -4.02 2.62
C ASP A 97 -5.06 -3.27 1.69
N ALA A 98 -4.07 -2.56 2.23
CA ALA A 98 -3.11 -1.83 1.40
C ALA A 98 -2.38 -2.81 0.48
N ALA A 99 -2.00 -3.97 1.01
CA ALA A 99 -1.18 -4.92 0.30
C ALA A 99 -1.83 -5.46 -0.98
N LEU A 100 -3.16 -5.63 -0.97
CA LEU A 100 -3.91 -6.06 -2.15
C LEU A 100 -3.69 -5.15 -3.36
N SER A 101 -3.42 -3.86 -3.13
CA SER A 101 -3.09 -2.90 -4.18
C SER A 101 -1.84 -3.32 -4.95
N LEU A 102 -0.74 -3.55 -4.21
CA LEU A 102 0.54 -3.90 -4.81
C LEU A 102 0.58 -5.35 -5.30
N GLU A 103 -0.07 -6.29 -4.60
CA GLU A 103 -0.24 -7.67 -5.09
C GLU A 103 -0.92 -7.71 -6.46
N THR A 104 -1.99 -6.92 -6.63
CA THR A 104 -2.72 -6.82 -7.89
C THR A 104 -1.82 -6.21 -8.96
N LEU A 105 -1.09 -5.13 -8.65
CA LEU A 105 -0.15 -4.51 -9.59
C LEU A 105 0.97 -5.43 -10.06
N VAL A 106 1.55 -6.24 -9.17
CA VAL A 106 2.55 -7.25 -9.52
C VAL A 106 1.97 -8.27 -10.51
N LYS A 107 0.74 -8.74 -10.28
CA LYS A 107 0.06 -9.65 -11.22
C LYS A 107 -0.20 -8.99 -12.57
N LEU A 108 -0.63 -7.72 -12.59
CA LEU A 108 -0.86 -6.96 -13.82
C LEU A 108 0.43 -6.73 -14.61
N LEU A 109 1.53 -6.48 -13.92
CA LEU A 109 2.84 -6.29 -14.55
C LEU A 109 3.32 -7.57 -15.24
N LEU A 110 3.14 -8.73 -14.62
CA LEU A 110 3.44 -10.01 -15.26
C LEU A 110 2.46 -10.35 -16.39
N SER A 111 1.18 -10.04 -16.22
CA SER A 111 0.13 -10.40 -17.19
C SER A 111 0.20 -9.61 -18.50
N LYS A 112 0.95 -8.49 -18.54
CA LYS A 112 1.29 -7.80 -19.78
C LYS A 112 2.10 -8.67 -20.75
N ASN A 113 2.73 -9.74 -20.27
CA ASN A 113 3.29 -10.77 -21.14
C ASN A 113 2.26 -11.90 -21.31
N ILE A 114 1.77 -12.11 -22.53
CA ILE A 114 0.67 -13.04 -22.83
C ILE A 114 0.99 -14.48 -22.40
N PHE A 115 2.27 -14.88 -22.44
CA PHE A 115 2.73 -16.19 -22.01
C PHE A 115 2.72 -16.36 -20.48
N LEU A 116 2.78 -15.26 -19.73
CA LEU A 116 2.84 -15.28 -18.26
C LEU A 116 1.48 -15.05 -17.60
N LYS A 117 0.48 -14.53 -18.32
CA LYS A 117 -0.86 -14.20 -17.79
C LYS A 117 -1.50 -15.37 -17.01
N TYR A 118 -1.46 -16.58 -17.54
CA TYR A 118 -2.00 -17.77 -16.85
C TYR A 118 -1.18 -18.17 -15.62
N SER A 119 0.14 -18.03 -15.68
CA SER A 119 1.04 -18.40 -14.58
C SER A 119 0.98 -17.41 -13.41
N ALA A 120 0.88 -16.10 -13.69
CA ALA A 120 0.92 -15.05 -12.69
C ALA A 120 -0.27 -15.10 -11.72
N ASN A 121 -1.44 -15.53 -12.22
CA ASN A 121 -2.65 -15.64 -11.41
C ASN A 121 -2.67 -16.85 -10.48
N LYS A 122 -1.87 -17.89 -10.76
CA LYS A 122 -1.77 -19.10 -9.94
C LYS A 122 -0.56 -19.11 -9.01
N LYS A 123 0.48 -18.33 -9.33
CA LYS A 123 1.70 -18.21 -8.54
C LYS A 123 1.45 -17.37 -7.27
N GLU A 124 2.09 -17.77 -6.19
CA GLU A 124 2.23 -16.96 -4.98
C GLU A 124 2.94 -15.65 -5.28
N LEU A 125 2.64 -14.60 -4.50
CA LEU A 125 3.25 -13.28 -4.64
C LEU A 125 4.78 -13.33 -4.68
N GLY A 126 5.40 -14.15 -3.82
CA GLY A 126 6.86 -14.29 -3.79
C GLY A 126 7.45 -14.73 -5.12
N LYS A 127 6.88 -15.77 -5.73
CA LYS A 127 7.30 -16.29 -7.04
C LYS A 127 7.08 -15.29 -8.16
N ASN A 128 6.01 -14.49 -8.07
CA ASN A 128 5.77 -13.42 -9.03
C ASN A 128 6.82 -12.30 -8.93
N VAL A 129 7.21 -11.91 -7.72
CA VAL A 129 8.27 -10.91 -7.51
C VAL A 129 9.62 -11.42 -8.01
N GLU A 130 9.96 -12.69 -7.76
CA GLU A 130 11.16 -13.35 -8.31
C GLU A 130 11.16 -13.37 -9.84
N GLU A 131 10.03 -13.69 -10.47
CA GLU A 131 9.89 -13.70 -11.92
C GLU A 131 10.14 -12.31 -12.52
N LEU A 132 9.59 -11.25 -11.91
CA LEU A 132 9.82 -9.86 -12.34
C LEU A 132 11.31 -9.51 -12.32
N HIS A 133 12.03 -9.93 -11.27
CA HIS A 133 13.45 -9.68 -11.12
C HIS A 133 14.30 -10.49 -12.11
N ASN A 134 14.06 -11.80 -12.22
CA ASN A 134 14.79 -12.69 -13.14
C ASN A 134 14.66 -12.24 -14.60
N ARG A 135 13.52 -11.63 -14.96
CA ARG A 135 13.28 -11.04 -16.28
C ARG A 135 13.80 -9.63 -16.46
N LYS A 136 14.44 -9.05 -15.44
CA LYS A 136 14.96 -7.67 -15.42
C LYS A 136 13.88 -6.61 -15.70
N ILE A 137 12.63 -6.90 -15.29
CA ILE A 137 11.51 -5.93 -15.36
C ILE A 137 11.61 -4.92 -14.21
N ILE A 138 12.14 -5.37 -13.07
CA ILE A 138 12.46 -4.54 -11.91
C ILE A 138 13.96 -4.69 -11.59
N ASP A 139 14.55 -3.66 -11.00
CA ASP A 139 15.93 -3.68 -10.56
C ASP A 139 16.10 -4.34 -9.17
N GLU A 140 17.36 -4.53 -8.77
CA GLU A 140 17.72 -5.19 -7.50
C GLU A 140 17.25 -4.38 -6.27
N ASP A 141 17.29 -3.05 -6.31
CA ASP A 141 16.79 -2.20 -5.22
C ASP A 141 15.29 -2.41 -5.01
N PHE A 142 14.52 -2.37 -6.10
CA PHE A 142 13.08 -2.57 -6.06
C PHE A 142 12.73 -4.00 -5.64
N TYR A 143 13.47 -4.99 -6.12
CA TYR A 143 13.32 -6.38 -5.68
C TYR A 143 13.54 -6.55 -4.17
N LYS A 144 14.60 -5.94 -3.61
CA LYS A 144 14.87 -5.95 -2.16
C LYS A 144 13.73 -5.31 -1.37
N ARG A 145 13.25 -4.14 -1.81
CA ARG A 145 12.11 -3.45 -1.18
C ARG A 145 10.85 -4.29 -1.17
N LEU A 146 10.50 -4.90 -2.31
CA LEU A 146 9.34 -5.80 -2.42
C LEU A 146 9.47 -7.02 -1.50
N ASN A 147 10.67 -7.55 -1.30
CA ASN A 147 10.88 -8.67 -0.38
C ASN A 147 10.70 -8.28 1.09
N ILE A 148 11.21 -7.12 1.53
CA ILE A 148 10.98 -6.61 2.89
C ILE A 148 9.49 -6.36 3.10
N TRP A 149 8.84 -5.68 2.15
CA TRP A 149 7.40 -5.43 2.17
C TRP A 149 6.57 -6.73 2.23
N LYS A 150 6.88 -7.74 1.40
CA LYS A 150 6.21 -9.05 1.41
C LYS A 150 6.37 -9.76 2.76
N LYS A 151 7.53 -9.61 3.42
CA LYS A 151 7.77 -10.22 4.73
C LYS A 151 6.82 -9.64 5.79
N ILE A 152 6.61 -8.33 5.79
CA ILE A 152 5.64 -7.67 6.68
C ILE A 152 4.22 -8.18 6.39
N LEU A 153 3.84 -8.29 5.12
CA LEU A 153 2.53 -8.82 4.73
C LEU A 153 2.33 -10.27 5.20
N ASN A 154 3.35 -11.11 5.08
CA ASN A 154 3.26 -12.51 5.53
C ASN A 154 3.04 -12.60 7.04
N TYR A 155 3.71 -11.76 7.84
CA TYR A 155 3.41 -11.64 9.27
C TYR A 155 1.96 -11.17 9.46
N ALA A 156 1.51 -10.11 8.79
CA ALA A 156 0.12 -9.67 8.90
C ALA A 156 -0.90 -10.75 8.47
N LYS A 157 -0.57 -11.68 7.59
CA LYS A 157 -1.47 -12.78 7.20
C LYS A 157 -1.46 -13.97 8.17
N HIS A 158 -0.29 -14.33 8.70
CA HIS A 158 -0.08 -15.63 9.36
C HIS A 158 0.36 -15.54 10.83
N ASP A 159 0.68 -14.36 11.34
CA ASP A 159 0.95 -14.17 12.77
C ASP A 159 -0.40 -14.32 13.50
N THR A 160 -0.60 -15.49 14.10
CA THR A 160 -1.83 -15.91 14.80
C THR A 160 -1.59 -16.14 16.28
N ASP A 161 -0.47 -15.66 16.84
CA ASP A 161 -0.19 -15.82 18.27
C ASP A 161 -1.31 -15.14 19.08
N PRO A 162 -2.19 -15.93 19.75
CA PRO A 162 -3.33 -15.39 20.46
C PRO A 162 -2.93 -14.58 21.70
N GLU A 163 -1.69 -14.74 22.19
CA GLU A 163 -1.16 -13.97 23.31
C GLU A 163 -0.47 -12.68 22.86
N CYS A 164 -0.25 -12.52 21.55
CA CYS A 164 0.39 -11.36 20.94
C CYS A 164 -0.62 -10.62 20.03
N ASP A 165 -1.74 -10.19 20.61
CA ASP A 165 -2.83 -9.48 19.91
C ASP A 165 -2.39 -8.08 19.37
N TYR A 166 -1.16 -7.64 19.68
CA TYR A 166 -0.52 -6.38 19.27
C TYR A 166 0.71 -6.57 18.37
N THR A 167 0.66 -7.50 17.40
CA THR A 167 1.80 -7.75 16.50
C THR A 167 2.16 -6.59 15.57
N PHE A 168 1.26 -5.61 15.42
CA PHE A 168 1.43 -4.40 14.62
C PHE A 168 0.81 -3.20 15.33
N ASP A 169 1.52 -2.08 15.32
CA ASP A 169 1.01 -0.77 15.74
C ASP A 169 0.65 0.12 14.55
N TYR A 170 0.08 1.31 14.82
CA TYR A 170 -0.28 2.24 13.76
C TYR A 170 0.93 2.82 13.02
N GLU A 171 2.12 2.84 13.63
CA GLU A 171 3.34 3.20 12.91
C GLU A 171 3.62 2.17 11.81
N ASP A 172 3.56 0.88 12.14
CA ASP A 172 3.70 -0.20 11.18
C ASP A 172 2.70 -0.08 10.02
N ALA A 173 1.42 0.19 10.32
CA ALA A 173 0.39 0.34 9.30
C ALA A 173 0.60 1.57 8.40
N VAL A 174 0.97 2.71 8.98
CA VAL A 174 1.26 3.95 8.24
C VAL A 174 2.45 3.75 7.30
N ILE A 175 3.56 3.25 7.82
CA ILE A 175 4.78 3.02 7.04
C ILE A 175 4.50 2.03 5.92
N PHE A 176 3.82 0.92 6.22
CA PHE A 176 3.47 -0.09 5.23
C PHE A 176 2.57 0.46 4.14
N TYR A 177 1.56 1.26 4.50
CA TYR A 177 0.68 1.93 3.54
C TYR A 177 1.47 2.83 2.59
N PHE A 178 2.32 3.71 3.12
CA PHE A 178 3.08 4.63 2.29
C PHE A 178 4.15 3.93 1.45
N GLU A 179 4.78 2.87 1.96
CA GLU A 179 5.66 2.03 1.15
C GLU A 179 4.89 1.37 0.00
N THR A 180 3.71 0.82 0.28
CA THR A 180 2.82 0.26 -0.74
C THR A 180 2.49 1.30 -1.82
N ARG A 181 2.25 2.56 -1.42
CA ARG A 181 1.98 3.66 -2.35
C ARG A 181 3.18 3.99 -3.23
N VAL A 182 4.37 4.09 -2.65
CA VAL A 182 5.62 4.35 -3.38
C VAL A 182 5.93 3.24 -4.38
N LEU A 183 5.92 1.99 -3.93
CA LEU A 183 6.17 0.81 -4.78
C LEU A 183 5.09 0.66 -5.86
N GLY A 184 3.82 0.86 -5.50
CA GLY A 184 2.70 0.78 -6.43
C GLY A 184 2.78 1.82 -7.53
N ASN A 185 3.14 3.06 -7.19
CA ASN A 185 3.38 4.10 -8.19
C ASN A 185 4.53 3.75 -9.12
N LYS A 186 5.63 3.15 -8.63
CA LYS A 186 6.71 2.65 -9.50
C LYS A 186 6.17 1.60 -10.50
N ILE A 187 5.36 0.63 -10.06
CA ILE A 187 4.76 -0.35 -10.98
C ILE A 187 3.81 0.33 -11.99
N LEU A 188 2.97 1.26 -11.56
CA LEU A 188 2.08 2.00 -12.45
C LEU A 188 2.85 2.79 -13.53
N LYS A 189 4.05 3.32 -13.21
CA LYS A 189 4.95 3.94 -14.20
C LYS A 189 5.42 2.90 -15.23
N ILE A 190 5.90 1.74 -14.80
CA ILE A 190 6.33 0.65 -15.71
C ILE A 190 5.15 0.18 -16.60
N LEU A 191 3.94 0.14 -16.03
CA LEU A 191 2.72 -0.20 -16.75
C LEU A 191 2.24 0.91 -17.70
N ASN A 192 2.86 2.09 -17.72
CA ASN A 192 2.37 3.28 -18.44
C ASN A 192 0.89 3.59 -18.14
N HIS A 193 0.44 3.35 -16.90
CA HIS A 193 -0.95 3.63 -16.53
C HIS A 193 -1.16 5.14 -16.42
N TYR A 194 -2.25 5.65 -17.01
CA TYR A 194 -2.50 7.08 -17.16
C TYR A 194 -2.63 7.87 -15.85
N THR A 195 -2.79 7.19 -14.71
CA THR A 195 -2.85 7.81 -13.39
C THR A 195 -1.49 8.04 -12.76
N SER A 196 -0.46 7.32 -13.23
CA SER A 196 0.85 7.31 -12.62
C SER A 196 1.48 8.70 -12.57
N GLY A 197 1.98 9.11 -11.40
CA GLY A 197 2.63 10.40 -11.19
C GLY A 197 1.71 11.64 -11.30
N LYS A 198 0.40 11.46 -11.53
CA LYS A 198 -0.56 12.57 -11.57
C LYS A 198 -1.11 12.89 -10.19
N PHE A 199 -1.50 14.14 -9.99
CA PHE A 199 -2.16 14.63 -8.78
C PHE A 199 -3.66 14.76 -9.03
N TYR A 200 -4.46 14.29 -8.09
CA TYR A 200 -5.93 14.39 -8.11
C TYR A 200 -6.41 15.22 -6.92
N LYS A 201 -7.67 15.63 -6.92
CA LYS A 201 -8.25 16.34 -5.76
C LYS A 201 -8.39 15.37 -4.58
N ILE A 202 -8.01 15.82 -3.37
CA ILE A 202 -8.34 15.11 -2.14
C ILE A 202 -9.85 15.08 -1.99
N LYS A 203 -10.41 13.87 -1.86
CA LYS A 203 -11.80 13.66 -1.47
C LYS A 203 -11.88 13.83 0.04
N ILE A 204 -12.81 14.65 0.53
CA ILE A 204 -12.96 14.98 1.96
C ILE A 204 -14.17 14.22 2.54
N ASP A 205 -15.00 13.68 1.65
CA ASP A 205 -16.33 13.10 1.79
C ASP A 205 -16.33 11.56 1.65
#